data_AF-A0AA35M844-F1
#
_entry.id   AF-A0AA35M844-F1
#
_cell.length_a   1.000
_cell.length_b   1.000
_cell.length_c   1.000
_cell.angle_alpha   90.00
_cell.angle_beta   90.00
_cell.angle_gamma   90.00
#
_symmetry.space_group_name_H-M   'P 1'
#
loop_
_entity.id
_entity.type
_entity.pdbx_description
1 polymer ?
#
loop_
_entity_poly.entity_id
_entity_poly.type
_entity_poly.pdbx_seq_one_letter_code
_entity_poly.pdbx_strand_id
1 'polypeptide(L)'
;MVIPRISRTLSIFQPSVRRWMAAPPRLDEANVRQSVKSAIYSLSSWNINAFWPRPVTRATAIINLLLSEAHLSSDIIFLQEVTREVRNCLLRDTRIRSNYLATDAEDTAAFDDVSFATMTMLSKARFSSQGAIIDPISRFKLPSQYGRDALCTDVFLPPTTASSSLHTRIEDCKCLHLVNVHLDSLSSTLSYRKQQIACISEILHEGNNSQTKQSNIGLIAGDFNAVCQEDQGLIMNNGLIDA
;
A
#
# COMPACT_ATOMS: atom_id res chain seq x y z
N MET A 1 -19.32 7.64 8.57
CA MET A 1 -19.57 8.62 7.48
C MET A 1 -19.59 7.87 6.15
N VAL A 2 -20.28 8.29 5.07
CA VAL A 2 -20.12 7.58 3.76
C VAL A 2 -18.91 8.16 3.04
N ILE A 3 -17.81 7.42 3.03
CA ILE A 3 -16.56 7.82 2.37
C ILE A 3 -16.55 7.27 0.94
N PRO A 4 -16.46 8.09 -0.11
CA PRO A 4 -16.45 7.60 -1.48
C PRO A 4 -15.29 6.64 -1.73
N ARG A 5 -15.62 5.41 -2.14
CA ARG A 5 -14.66 4.33 -2.44
C ARG A 5 -14.55 4.13 -3.94
N ILE A 6 -13.31 4.07 -4.43
CA ILE A 6 -13.01 3.73 -5.82
C ILE A 6 -12.22 2.42 -5.83
N SER A 7 -12.75 1.42 -6.53
CA SER A 7 -12.04 0.16 -6.75
C SER A 7 -10.82 0.36 -7.66
N ARG A 8 -9.72 -0.27 -7.29
CA ARG A 8 -8.45 -0.32 -8.01
C ARG A 8 -7.99 -1.77 -8.11
N THR A 9 -6.97 -1.98 -8.93
CA THR A 9 -6.39 -3.31 -9.10
C THR A 9 -4.93 -3.30 -8.69
N LEU A 10 -4.50 -4.40 -8.06
CA LEU A 10 -3.08 -4.65 -7.89
C LEU A 10 -2.57 -5.26 -9.18
N SER A 11 -1.47 -4.75 -9.72
CA SER A 11 -0.96 -5.16 -11.00
C SER A 11 0.35 -5.94 -10.88
N ILE A 12 0.51 -6.93 -11.77
CA ILE A 12 1.73 -7.71 -11.97
C ILE A 12 2.27 -7.48 -13.38
N PHE A 13 3.58 -7.31 -13.52
CA PHE A 13 4.20 -7.23 -14.84
C PHE A 13 4.34 -8.64 -15.45
N GLN A 14 3.75 -8.84 -16.63
CA GLN A 14 3.87 -10.08 -17.39
C GLN A 14 4.93 -9.94 -18.49
N PRO A 15 6.09 -10.65 -18.38
CA PRO A 15 7.18 -10.51 -19.34
C PRO A 15 6.83 -10.94 -20.77
N SER A 16 5.98 -11.96 -20.93
CA SER A 16 5.61 -12.50 -22.25
C SER A 16 4.89 -11.48 -23.14
N VAL A 17 4.06 -10.62 -22.53
CA VAL A 17 3.33 -9.54 -23.23
C VAL A 17 3.91 -8.16 -22.94
N ARG A 18 4.99 -8.09 -22.14
CA ARG A 18 5.70 -6.87 -21.72
C ARG A 18 4.78 -5.76 -21.19
N ARG A 19 3.75 -6.15 -20.41
CA ARG A 19 2.71 -5.25 -19.92
C ARG A 19 2.41 -5.53 -18.44
N TRP A 20 2.01 -4.49 -17.71
CA TRP A 20 1.33 -4.63 -16.42
C TRP A 20 -0.11 -5.08 -16.64
N MET A 21 -0.53 -6.10 -15.90
CA MET A 21 -1.87 -6.66 -15.95
C MET A 21 -2.40 -6.83 -14.54
N ALA A 22 -3.72 -6.93 -14.40
CA ALA A 22 -4.35 -7.30 -13.14
C ALA A 22 -3.69 -8.56 -12.56
N ALA A 23 -3.23 -8.47 -11.31
CA ALA A 23 -2.75 -9.64 -10.59
C ALA A 23 -3.91 -10.60 -10.37
N PRO A 24 -3.73 -11.91 -10.57
CA PRO A 24 -4.74 -12.87 -10.19
C PRO A 24 -4.99 -12.80 -8.68
N PRO A 25 -6.23 -13.05 -8.20
CA PRO A 25 -6.55 -13.01 -6.76
C PRO A 25 -5.65 -13.95 -5.94
N ARG A 26 -5.22 -15.06 -6.55
CA ARG A 26 -4.21 -15.98 -6.03
C ARG A 26 -3.00 -15.93 -6.93
N LEU A 27 -1.84 -15.65 -6.35
CA LEU A 27 -0.57 -15.75 -7.07
C LEU A 27 -0.14 -17.21 -7.10
N ASP A 28 -0.14 -17.82 -8.28
CA ASP A 28 0.16 -19.25 -8.45
C ASP A 28 1.54 -19.66 -7.89
N GLU A 29 1.57 -20.86 -7.31
CA GLU A 29 2.73 -21.53 -6.74
C GLU A 29 3.71 -22.00 -7.82
N ALA A 30 4.40 -21.10 -8.52
CA ALA A 30 5.52 -21.51 -9.35
C ALA A 30 6.75 -21.81 -8.47
N ASN A 31 6.89 -23.07 -8.03
CA ASN A 31 8.11 -23.68 -7.45
C ASN A 31 8.74 -22.96 -6.25
N VAL A 32 7.94 -22.59 -5.24
CA VAL A 32 8.51 -22.07 -4.00
C VAL A 32 8.67 -23.19 -3.00
N ARG A 33 9.93 -23.60 -2.75
CA ARG A 33 10.28 -24.34 -1.53
C ARG A 33 9.71 -23.53 -0.37
N GLN A 34 8.80 -24.10 0.41
CA GLN A 34 8.28 -23.52 1.66
C GLN A 34 9.45 -23.29 2.62
N SER A 35 10.16 -22.19 2.44
CA SER A 35 10.92 -21.59 3.50
C SER A 35 9.87 -21.01 4.42
N VAL A 36 9.81 -21.52 5.64
CA VAL A 36 9.08 -20.91 6.75
C VAL A 36 9.73 -19.54 6.99
N LYS A 37 9.40 -18.57 6.14
CA LYS A 37 9.89 -17.20 6.28
C LYS A 37 9.22 -16.63 7.52
N SER A 38 10.03 -16.01 8.37
CA SER A 38 9.63 -15.32 9.61
C SER A 38 8.30 -14.57 9.45
N ALA A 39 7.40 -14.62 10.44
CA ALA A 39 6.13 -13.89 10.46
C ALA A 39 6.28 -12.35 10.54
N ILE A 40 7.52 -11.85 10.53
CA ILE A 40 7.86 -10.42 10.51
C ILE A 40 7.80 -9.93 9.06
N TYR A 41 7.18 -8.77 8.87
CA TYR A 41 7.12 -8.04 7.60
C TYR A 41 7.83 -6.70 7.78
N SER A 42 8.56 -6.27 6.76
CA SER A 42 9.18 -4.94 6.73
C SER A 42 8.39 -3.99 5.82
N LEU A 43 8.23 -2.75 6.29
CA LEU A 43 7.58 -1.68 5.55
C LEU A 43 8.51 -0.47 5.46
N SER A 44 8.69 0.02 4.23
CA SER A 44 9.27 1.34 3.96
C SER A 44 8.17 2.31 3.55
N SER A 45 8.12 3.49 4.16
CA SER A 45 7.25 4.59 3.73
C SER A 45 8.08 5.82 3.41
N TRP A 46 7.89 6.42 2.23
CA TRP A 46 8.67 7.57 1.80
C TRP A 46 7.88 8.54 0.91
N ASN A 47 7.77 9.80 1.35
CA ASN A 47 7.36 10.91 0.51
C ASN A 47 8.53 11.31 -0.42
N ILE A 48 8.39 11.04 -1.72
CA ILE A 48 9.47 11.26 -2.69
C ILE A 48 9.52 12.68 -3.27
N ASN A 49 8.67 13.56 -2.73
CA ASN A 49 8.61 14.98 -2.97
C ASN A 49 8.40 15.32 -4.45
N ALA A 50 7.16 15.47 -4.90
CA ALA A 50 6.80 15.73 -6.30
C ALA A 50 7.31 17.09 -6.79
N PHE A 51 7.37 18.08 -5.89
CA PHE A 51 7.58 19.48 -6.27
C PHE A 51 9.06 19.87 -6.42
N TRP A 52 9.99 19.08 -5.89
CA TRP A 52 11.41 19.40 -6.01
C TRP A 52 11.97 19.13 -7.42
N PRO A 53 13.05 19.82 -7.84
CA PRO A 53 13.61 19.68 -9.19
C PRO A 53 14.19 18.28 -9.51
N ARG A 54 13.85 17.69 -10.66
CA ARG A 54 14.27 16.34 -11.11
C ARG A 54 13.61 15.18 -10.32
N PRO A 55 12.26 15.11 -10.27
CA PRO A 55 11.54 14.10 -9.51
C PRO A 55 11.87 12.66 -9.91
N VAL A 56 12.04 12.39 -11.22
CA VAL A 56 12.40 11.06 -11.73
C VAL A 56 13.78 10.62 -11.23
N THR A 57 14.78 11.49 -11.28
CA THR A 57 16.16 11.16 -10.83
C THR A 57 16.18 10.85 -9.34
N ARG A 58 15.48 11.65 -8.52
CA ARG A 58 15.38 11.40 -7.07
C ARG A 58 14.67 10.08 -6.77
N ALA A 59 13.49 9.88 -7.35
CA ALA A 59 12.72 8.66 -7.13
C ALA A 59 13.52 7.41 -7.54
N THR A 60 14.26 7.48 -8.65
CA THR A 60 15.16 6.40 -9.08
C THR A 60 16.28 6.16 -8.07
N ALA A 61 16.89 7.22 -7.51
CA ALA A 61 17.92 7.09 -6.49
C ALA A 61 17.38 6.48 -5.17
N ILE A 62 16.19 6.91 -4.73
CA ILE A 62 15.50 6.35 -3.56
C ILE A 62 15.21 4.86 -3.76
N ILE A 63 14.64 4.50 -4.91
CA ILE A 63 14.35 3.11 -5.24
C ILE A 63 15.63 2.29 -5.39
N ASN A 64 16.69 2.86 -5.95
CA ASN A 64 17.99 2.19 -5.98
C ASN A 64 18.43 1.82 -4.57
N LEU A 65 18.42 2.77 -3.64
CA LEU A 65 18.78 2.56 -2.24
C LEU A 65 17.94 1.44 -1.60
N LEU A 66 16.61 1.54 -1.69
CA LEU A 66 15.68 0.57 -1.11
C LEU A 66 15.84 -0.84 -1.68
N LEU A 67 16.25 -0.97 -2.95
CA LEU A 67 16.39 -2.27 -3.62
C LEU A 67 17.82 -2.82 -3.61
N SER A 68 18.85 -1.99 -3.41
CA SER A 68 20.25 -2.43 -3.40
C SER A 68 20.74 -2.84 -2.01
N GLU A 69 20.19 -2.23 -0.96
CA GLU A 69 20.65 -2.48 0.40
C GLU A 69 19.77 -3.54 1.06
N ALA A 70 20.33 -4.72 1.34
CA ALA A 70 19.57 -5.85 1.87
C ALA A 70 18.84 -5.55 3.18
N HIS A 71 19.37 -4.64 4.00
CA HIS A 71 18.76 -4.22 5.26
C HIS A 71 17.64 -3.18 5.10
N LEU A 72 17.54 -2.53 3.93
CA LEU A 72 16.46 -1.60 3.58
C LEU A 72 15.39 -2.24 2.68
N SER A 73 15.73 -3.36 2.03
CA SER A 73 14.80 -4.13 1.21
C SER A 73 13.54 -4.47 2.01
N SER A 74 12.43 -3.85 1.62
CA SER A 74 11.16 -3.97 2.32
C SER A 74 10.17 -4.87 1.59
N ASP A 75 9.40 -5.64 2.35
CA ASP A 75 8.30 -6.45 1.82
C ASP A 75 7.18 -5.56 1.28
N ILE A 76 6.94 -4.42 1.93
CA ILE A 76 5.93 -3.43 1.60
C ILE A 76 6.63 -2.08 1.39
N ILE A 77 6.30 -1.39 0.30
CA ILE A 77 6.79 -0.04 0.03
C ILE A 77 5.59 0.89 -0.22
N PHE A 78 5.49 1.92 0.60
CA PHE A 78 4.56 3.03 0.46
C PHE A 78 5.31 4.25 -0.07
N LEU A 79 4.85 4.79 -1.19
CA LEU A 79 5.34 6.05 -1.73
C LEU A 79 4.23 7.09 -1.68
N GLN A 80 4.58 8.31 -1.29
CA GLN A 80 3.73 9.50 -1.40
C GLN A 80 4.37 10.48 -2.38
N GLU A 81 3.56 11.38 -2.95
CA GLU A 81 4.01 12.36 -3.95
C GLU A 81 4.62 11.75 -5.21
N VAL A 82 4.05 10.64 -5.68
CA VAL A 82 4.42 10.03 -6.95
C VAL A 82 3.76 10.82 -8.09
N THR A 83 4.53 11.42 -9.00
CA THR A 83 3.98 12.04 -10.24
C THR A 83 3.76 10.99 -11.33
N ARG A 84 3.05 11.34 -12.42
CA ARG A 84 2.86 10.45 -13.58
C ARG A 84 4.20 10.00 -14.18
N GLU A 85 5.14 10.94 -14.32
CA GLU A 85 6.46 10.68 -14.90
C GLU A 85 7.27 9.74 -14.01
N VAL A 86 7.24 9.98 -12.69
CA VAL A 86 7.90 9.11 -11.71
C VAL A 86 7.30 7.72 -11.76
N ARG A 87 5.97 7.59 -11.64
CA ARG A 87 5.27 6.30 -11.78
C ARG A 87 5.71 5.57 -13.05
N ASN A 88 5.68 6.24 -14.20
CA ASN A 88 6.05 5.63 -15.47
C ASN A 88 7.52 5.16 -15.48
N CYS A 89 8.42 5.89 -14.83
CA CYS A 89 9.81 5.48 -14.67
C CYS A 89 9.93 4.24 -13.76
N LEU A 90 9.28 4.25 -12.59
CA LEU A 90 9.30 3.12 -11.66
C LEU A 90 8.73 1.84 -12.28
N LEU A 91 7.60 1.96 -12.99
CA LEU A 91 6.98 0.83 -13.70
C LEU A 91 7.80 0.33 -14.91
N ARG A 92 8.87 1.03 -15.30
CA ARG A 92 9.85 0.59 -16.30
C ARG A 92 11.07 -0.09 -15.72
N ASP A 93 11.33 0.09 -14.42
CA ASP A 93 12.45 -0.53 -13.73
C ASP A 93 12.32 -2.06 -13.75
N THR A 94 13.35 -2.75 -14.22
CA THR A 94 13.34 -4.20 -14.38
C THR A 94 13.29 -4.93 -13.04
N ARG A 95 13.89 -4.37 -11.98
CA ARG A 95 13.88 -4.96 -10.64
C ARG A 95 12.49 -4.84 -10.01
N ILE A 96 11.81 -3.69 -10.18
CA ILE A 96 10.41 -3.53 -9.76
C ILE A 96 9.53 -4.54 -10.50
N ARG A 97 9.61 -4.57 -11.83
CA ARG A 97 8.83 -5.52 -12.66
C ARG A 97 9.03 -6.97 -12.26
N SER A 98 10.25 -7.33 -11.88
CA SER A 98 10.59 -8.71 -11.52
C SER A 98 10.10 -9.06 -10.13
N ASN A 99 10.27 -8.17 -9.15
CA ASN A 99 10.17 -8.50 -7.73
C ASN A 99 8.92 -7.95 -7.03
N TYR A 100 8.20 -6.99 -7.63
CA TYR A 100 7.09 -6.31 -6.97
C TYR A 100 5.79 -6.37 -7.78
N LEU A 101 4.69 -6.44 -7.04
CA LEU A 101 3.34 -6.05 -7.47
C LEU A 101 3.20 -4.55 -7.21
N ALA A 102 2.38 -3.86 -8.00
CA ALA A 102 2.24 -2.41 -7.92
C ALA A 102 0.78 -1.98 -8.07
N THR A 103 0.34 -1.00 -7.30
CA THR A 103 -0.97 -0.37 -7.48
C THR A 103 -0.98 0.60 -8.66
N ASP A 104 -2.16 0.77 -9.26
CA ASP A 104 -2.43 1.74 -10.33
C ASP A 104 -1.45 1.63 -11.51
N ALA A 105 -0.98 0.43 -11.86
CA ALA A 105 -0.03 0.24 -12.98
C ALA A 105 -0.74 0.12 -14.33
N GLU A 106 -2.04 -0.18 -14.31
CA GLU A 106 -2.91 -0.42 -15.45
C GLU A 106 -3.33 0.86 -16.17
N ASP A 107 -3.59 1.93 -15.42
CA ASP A 107 -4.07 3.21 -15.92
C ASP A 107 -3.53 4.38 -15.10
N THR A 108 -4.07 5.57 -15.33
CA THR A 108 -3.64 6.80 -14.67
C THR A 108 -4.75 7.50 -13.89
N ALA A 109 -5.84 6.81 -13.57
CA ALA A 109 -7.01 7.40 -12.92
C ALA A 109 -6.72 7.90 -11.50
N ALA A 110 -5.64 7.40 -10.85
CA ALA A 110 -5.16 7.93 -9.57
C ALA A 110 -4.66 9.38 -9.64
N PHE A 111 -4.41 9.90 -10.84
CA PHE A 111 -3.91 11.25 -11.09
C PHE A 111 -4.98 12.15 -11.71
N ASP A 112 -6.24 11.72 -11.69
CA ASP A 112 -7.34 12.56 -12.13
C ASP A 112 -7.51 13.67 -11.07
N ASP A 113 -7.47 14.92 -11.52
CA ASP A 113 -7.61 16.14 -10.71
C ASP A 113 -6.50 16.43 -9.68
N VAL A 114 -5.41 15.65 -9.66
CA VAL A 114 -4.26 15.85 -8.75
C VAL A 114 -2.91 15.77 -9.48
N SER A 115 -1.91 16.50 -9.00
CA SER A 115 -0.56 16.51 -9.59
C SER A 115 0.29 15.28 -9.25
N PHE A 116 -0.07 14.56 -8.19
CA PHE A 116 0.61 13.35 -7.73
C PHE A 116 -0.36 12.47 -6.95
N ALA A 117 0.02 11.20 -6.77
CA ALA A 117 -0.73 10.22 -6.03
C ALA A 117 0.17 9.44 -5.05
N THR A 118 -0.45 8.63 -4.20
CA THR A 118 0.22 7.56 -3.45
C THR A 118 0.43 6.33 -4.34
N MET A 119 1.42 5.50 -4.04
CA MET A 119 1.64 4.22 -4.72
C MET A 119 2.10 3.18 -3.71
N THR A 120 1.53 1.97 -3.79
CA THR A 120 1.91 0.84 -2.93
C THR A 120 2.55 -0.25 -3.79
N MET A 121 3.65 -0.81 -3.31
CA MET A 121 4.31 -1.96 -3.91
C MET A 121 4.47 -3.09 -2.89
N LEU A 122 4.21 -4.32 -3.34
CA LEU A 122 4.28 -5.53 -2.52
C LEU A 122 5.27 -6.54 -3.10
N SER A 123 6.17 -7.06 -2.28
CA SER A 123 7.17 -8.06 -2.69
C SER A 123 6.52 -9.38 -3.13
N LYS A 124 6.71 -9.76 -4.39
CA LYS A 124 6.26 -11.05 -4.93
C LYS A 124 6.90 -12.20 -4.16
N ALA A 125 8.19 -12.08 -3.87
CA ALA A 125 8.95 -13.12 -3.15
C ALA A 125 8.44 -13.33 -1.72
N ARG A 126 7.68 -12.39 -1.16
CA ARG A 126 7.03 -12.51 0.13
C ARG A 126 5.60 -13.01 -0.04
N PHE A 127 4.78 -12.27 -0.78
CA PHE A 127 3.33 -12.52 -0.83
C PHE A 127 2.93 -13.64 -1.79
N SER A 128 3.64 -13.85 -2.91
CA SER A 128 3.40 -15.03 -3.76
C SER A 128 3.88 -16.32 -3.10
N SER A 129 5.04 -16.30 -2.43
CA SER A 129 5.61 -17.49 -1.78
C SER A 129 4.76 -18.06 -0.65
N GLN A 130 3.95 -17.21 -0.04
CA GLN A 130 3.10 -17.58 1.08
C GLN A 130 1.69 -17.98 0.63
N GLY A 131 1.42 -18.03 -0.69
CA GLY A 131 0.06 -18.26 -1.19
C GLY A 131 -0.92 -17.18 -0.72
N ALA A 132 -0.43 -15.95 -0.50
CA ALA A 132 -1.28 -14.86 -0.06
C ALA A 132 -2.35 -14.56 -1.12
N ILE A 133 -3.56 -14.34 -0.65
CA ILE A 133 -4.68 -13.88 -1.48
C ILE A 133 -4.69 -12.36 -1.35
N ILE A 134 -4.65 -11.66 -2.46
CA ILE A 134 -4.69 -10.20 -2.47
C ILE A 134 -6.08 -9.79 -2.95
N ASP A 135 -6.80 -9.08 -2.09
CA ASP A 135 -8.19 -8.65 -2.30
C ASP A 135 -8.21 -7.24 -2.91
N PRO A 136 -9.36 -6.67 -3.35
CA PRO A 136 -9.35 -5.53 -4.24
C PRO A 136 -8.82 -4.28 -3.55
N ILE A 137 -7.82 -3.70 -4.20
CA ILE A 137 -7.25 -2.40 -3.86
C ILE A 137 -8.35 -1.35 -3.90
N SER A 138 -8.35 -0.44 -2.95
CA SER A 138 -9.38 0.60 -2.87
C SER A 138 -8.75 1.94 -2.56
N ARG A 139 -9.21 3.00 -3.23
CA ARG A 139 -8.90 4.39 -2.89
C ARG A 139 -10.12 5.03 -2.26
N PHE A 140 -9.99 5.51 -1.04
CA PHE A 140 -11.04 6.24 -0.35
C PHE A 140 -10.76 7.74 -0.48
N LYS A 141 -11.67 8.49 -1.12
CA LYS A 141 -11.54 9.95 -1.23
C LYS A 141 -11.80 10.56 0.14
N LEU A 142 -10.79 11.18 0.73
CA LEU A 142 -10.90 11.78 2.05
C LEU A 142 -11.40 13.22 1.95
N PRO A 143 -12.04 13.78 3.00
CA PRO A 143 -12.25 15.22 3.11
C PRO A 143 -10.91 15.94 3.02
N SER A 144 -10.72 16.79 2.00
CA SER A 144 -9.41 17.36 1.69
C SER A 144 -9.52 18.65 0.89
N GLN A 145 -8.59 19.58 1.14
CA GLN A 145 -8.34 20.74 0.27
C GLN A 145 -7.53 20.35 -0.97
N TYR A 146 -6.66 19.34 -0.87
CA TYR A 146 -5.69 18.95 -1.90
C TYR A 146 -6.05 17.64 -2.63
N GLY A 147 -7.28 17.17 -2.49
CA GLY A 147 -7.73 15.92 -3.11
C GLY A 147 -7.03 14.66 -2.58
N ARG A 148 -6.67 14.64 -1.28
CA ARG A 148 -6.02 13.48 -0.64
C ARG A 148 -6.92 12.27 -0.58
N ASP A 149 -6.31 11.09 -0.67
CA ASP A 149 -6.97 9.81 -0.53
C ASP A 149 -6.22 8.89 0.45
N ALA A 150 -6.90 7.80 0.82
CA ALA A 150 -6.30 6.65 1.47
C ALA A 150 -6.26 5.47 0.49
N LEU A 151 -5.07 4.97 0.18
CA LEU A 151 -4.86 3.81 -0.68
C LEU A 151 -4.78 2.55 0.18
N CYS A 152 -5.86 1.78 0.18
CA CYS A 152 -6.02 0.55 0.96
C CYS A 152 -5.67 -0.69 0.13
N THR A 153 -4.92 -1.60 0.74
CA THR A 153 -4.52 -2.89 0.18
C THR A 153 -4.75 -3.99 1.22
N ASP A 154 -5.63 -4.93 0.91
CA ASP A 154 -5.90 -6.08 1.77
C ASP A 154 -5.09 -7.29 1.32
N VAL A 155 -4.36 -7.89 2.27
CA VAL A 155 -3.56 -9.09 2.05
C VAL A 155 -3.98 -10.18 3.02
N PHE A 156 -4.53 -11.26 2.49
CA PHE A 156 -4.96 -12.42 3.26
C PHE A 156 -3.88 -13.48 3.28
N LEU A 157 -3.29 -13.65 4.46
CA LEU A 157 -2.18 -14.56 4.72
C LEU A 157 -2.74 -15.89 5.23
N PRO A 158 -2.45 -17.03 4.57
CA PRO A 158 -2.92 -18.32 5.04
C PRO A 158 -2.25 -18.71 6.37
N PRO A 159 -2.85 -19.62 7.15
CA PRO A 159 -2.27 -20.10 8.40
C PRO A 159 -0.89 -20.71 8.19
N THR A 160 0.08 -20.36 9.04
CA THR A 160 1.46 -20.89 9.00
C THR A 160 1.54 -22.41 9.13
N THR A 161 0.51 -23.04 9.73
CA THR A 161 0.43 -24.48 9.97
C THR A 161 -0.34 -25.25 8.90
N ALA A 162 -0.96 -24.56 7.94
CA ALA A 162 -1.69 -25.21 6.85
C ALA A 162 -0.68 -25.77 5.85
N SER A 163 -0.38 -27.08 5.98
CA SER A 163 0.22 -27.85 4.88
C SER A 163 -0.60 -27.58 3.62
N SER A 164 0.08 -27.19 2.55
CA SER A 164 -0.40 -26.76 1.23
C SER A 164 -1.73 -27.40 0.80
N SER A 165 -2.84 -26.89 1.31
CA SER A 165 -4.16 -27.31 0.87
C SER A 165 -4.61 -26.29 -0.16
N LEU A 166 -4.86 -26.74 -1.39
CA LEU A 166 -5.48 -25.98 -2.49
C LEU A 166 -6.83 -25.31 -2.09
N HIS A 167 -7.32 -25.55 -0.88
CA HIS A 167 -8.63 -25.19 -0.37
C HIS A 167 -8.59 -24.21 0.82
N THR A 168 -7.50 -23.48 1.06
CA THR A 168 -7.51 -22.42 2.08
C THR A 168 -8.60 -21.41 1.77
N ARG A 169 -9.54 -21.24 2.71
CA ARG A 169 -10.64 -20.29 2.59
C ARG A 169 -10.20 -18.95 3.18
N ILE A 170 -10.73 -17.85 2.64
CA ILE A 170 -10.45 -16.50 3.15
C ILE A 170 -10.81 -16.40 4.63
N GLU A 171 -11.88 -17.07 5.07
CA GLU A 171 -12.31 -17.11 6.48
C GLU A 171 -11.24 -17.65 7.44
N ASP A 172 -10.31 -18.47 6.95
CA ASP A 172 -9.25 -19.07 7.75
C ASP A 172 -7.93 -18.27 7.67
N CYS A 173 -7.85 -17.25 6.81
CA CYS A 173 -6.67 -16.41 6.66
C CYS A 173 -6.61 -15.30 7.73
N LYS A 174 -5.41 -14.81 7.97
CA LYS A 174 -5.18 -13.54 8.66
C LYS A 174 -5.19 -12.40 7.66
N CYS A 175 -6.03 -11.38 7.84
CA CYS A 175 -5.99 -10.19 6.99
C CYS A 175 -4.96 -9.18 7.52
N LEU A 176 -4.12 -8.68 6.62
CA LEU A 176 -3.29 -7.49 6.80
C LEU A 176 -3.89 -6.38 5.94
N HIS A 177 -4.57 -5.43 6.59
CA HIS A 177 -5.18 -4.26 5.97
C HIS A 177 -4.18 -3.09 5.98
N LEU A 178 -3.64 -2.77 4.82
CA LEU A 178 -2.56 -1.79 4.64
C LEU A 178 -3.10 -0.49 4.07
N VAL A 179 -2.86 0.64 4.73
CA VAL A 179 -3.35 1.96 4.29
C VAL A 179 -2.18 2.93 4.08
N ASN A 180 -1.93 3.29 2.83
CA ASN A 180 -0.95 4.30 2.45
C ASN A 180 -1.61 5.68 2.32
N VAL A 181 -1.12 6.67 3.05
CA VAL A 181 -1.71 8.02 3.10
C VAL A 181 -0.70 9.12 2.81
N HIS A 182 -1.24 10.24 2.31
CA HIS A 182 -0.58 11.53 2.35
C HIS A 182 -1.63 12.56 2.77
N LEU A 183 -1.58 13.05 4.01
CA LEU A 183 -2.60 13.94 4.56
C LEU A 183 -2.42 15.40 4.10
N ASP A 184 -3.38 16.27 4.37
CA ASP A 184 -3.30 17.67 3.97
C ASP A 184 -2.15 18.42 4.65
N SER A 185 -1.36 19.16 3.87
CA SER A 185 0.02 19.49 4.24
C SER A 185 0.25 20.81 4.99
N LEU A 186 -0.71 21.74 5.03
CA LEU A 186 -0.50 23.07 5.61
C LEU A 186 -1.12 23.19 7.01
N SER A 187 -0.62 24.11 7.84
CA SER A 187 -1.22 24.36 9.16
C SER A 187 -2.70 24.77 9.06
N SER A 188 -3.07 25.51 8.01
CA SER A 188 -4.45 25.92 7.72
C SER A 188 -5.41 24.77 7.45
N THR A 189 -4.90 23.56 7.17
CA THR A 189 -5.69 22.37 6.84
C THR A 189 -5.85 21.39 8.01
N LEU A 190 -5.60 21.83 9.25
CA LEU A 190 -5.77 21.01 10.46
C LEU A 190 -7.18 20.41 10.58
N SER A 191 -8.23 21.15 10.20
CA SER A 191 -9.61 20.65 10.21
C SER A 191 -9.81 19.47 9.26
N TYR A 192 -9.16 19.48 8.09
CA TYR A 192 -9.17 18.36 7.17
C TYR A 192 -8.38 17.18 7.74
N ARG A 193 -7.17 17.37 8.26
CA ARG A 193 -6.39 16.27 8.87
C ARG A 193 -7.15 15.56 10.00
N LYS A 194 -7.87 16.31 10.84
CA LYS A 194 -8.76 15.74 11.87
C LYS A 194 -9.80 14.79 11.27
N GLN A 195 -10.50 15.22 10.22
CA GLN A 195 -11.50 14.40 9.54
C GLN A 195 -10.87 13.24 8.78
N GLN A 196 -9.70 13.43 8.17
CA GLN A 196 -8.96 12.41 7.45
C GLN A 196 -8.58 11.26 8.38
N ILE A 197 -7.97 11.53 9.54
CA ILE A 197 -7.62 10.47 10.51
C ILE A 197 -8.88 9.77 11.04
N ALA A 198 -9.97 10.50 11.31
CA ALA A 198 -11.22 9.88 11.73
C ALA A 198 -11.77 8.93 10.66
N CYS A 199 -11.79 9.35 9.39
CA CYS A 199 -12.17 8.50 8.26
C CYS A 199 -11.28 7.26 8.16
N ILE A 200 -9.96 7.41 8.32
CA ILE A 200 -9.03 6.28 8.21
C ILE A 200 -9.19 5.31 9.38
N SER A 201 -9.46 5.80 10.60
CA SER A 201 -9.80 4.95 11.74
C SER A 201 -11.07 4.13 11.45
N GLU A 202 -12.13 4.76 10.92
CA GLU A 202 -13.33 4.04 10.46
C GLU A 202 -12.98 2.95 9.42
N ILE A 203 -12.17 3.28 8.41
CA ILE A 203 -11.72 2.33 7.37
C ILE A 203 -10.95 1.14 7.98
N LEU A 204 -10.03 1.38 8.93
CA LEU A 204 -9.29 0.33 9.62
C LEU A 204 -10.21 -0.57 10.44
N HIS A 205 -11.20 0.01 11.14
CA HIS A 205 -12.19 -0.75 11.91
C HIS A 205 -13.11 -1.57 11.01
N GLU A 206 -13.56 -1.05 9.87
CA GLU A 206 -14.31 -1.79 8.87
C GLU A 206 -13.51 -2.99 8.33
N GLY A 207 -12.23 -2.78 7.98
CA GLY A 207 -11.34 -3.85 7.54
C GLY A 207 -11.11 -4.92 8.61
N ASN A 208 -11.15 -4.55 9.89
CA ASN A 208 -11.05 -5.50 11.00
C ASN A 208 -12.32 -6.34 11.21
N ASN A 209 -13.49 -5.88 10.75
CA ASN A 209 -14.74 -6.63 10.76
C ASN A 209 -14.87 -7.62 9.58
N SER A 210 -13.74 -7.94 8.92
CA SER A 210 -13.67 -8.85 7.78
C SER A 210 -14.14 -10.27 8.10
N GLN A 211 -14.44 -11.02 7.05
CA GLN A 211 -14.97 -12.39 7.03
C GLN A 211 -14.02 -13.45 7.64
N THR A 212 -12.93 -13.04 8.27
CA THR A 212 -11.90 -13.91 8.83
C THR A 212 -12.24 -14.31 10.27
N LYS A 213 -11.89 -15.54 10.64
CA LYS A 213 -11.96 -16.04 12.02
C LYS A 213 -10.72 -15.67 12.83
N GLN A 214 -9.67 -15.17 12.17
CA GLN A 214 -8.42 -14.76 12.80
C GLN A 214 -8.41 -13.26 13.13
N SER A 215 -7.61 -12.88 14.13
CA SER A 215 -7.35 -11.47 14.44
C SER A 215 -6.64 -10.77 13.28
N ASN A 216 -7.35 -9.82 12.67
CA ASN A 216 -6.84 -8.98 11.58
C ASN A 216 -5.87 -7.92 12.12
N ILE A 217 -4.97 -7.45 11.25
CA ILE A 217 -4.07 -6.35 11.53
C ILE A 217 -4.37 -5.22 10.56
N GLY A 218 -4.78 -4.07 11.09
CA GLY A 218 -4.83 -2.82 10.34
C GLY A 218 -3.57 -2.00 10.58
N LEU A 219 -2.96 -1.48 9.51
CA LEU A 219 -1.80 -0.61 9.57
C LEU A 219 -2.00 0.58 8.64
N ILE A 220 -1.86 1.78 9.19
CA ILE A 220 -1.76 3.03 8.44
C ILE A 220 -0.30 3.51 8.49
N ALA A 221 0.26 3.86 7.34
CA ALA A 221 1.55 4.53 7.26
C ALA A 221 1.57 5.50 6.08
N GLY A 222 2.47 6.47 6.12
CA GLY A 222 2.54 7.49 5.09
C GLY A 222 3.06 8.82 5.60
N ASP A 223 2.75 9.88 4.86
CA ASP A 223 3.02 11.25 5.29
C ASP A 223 1.78 11.85 5.96
N PHE A 224 1.83 11.95 7.28
CA PHE A 224 0.72 12.46 8.08
C PHE A 224 0.67 14.00 8.10
N ASN A 225 1.72 14.68 7.61
CA ASN A 225 1.85 16.14 7.69
C ASN A 225 1.46 16.70 9.08
N ALA A 226 1.97 16.07 10.15
CA ALA A 226 1.74 16.50 11.52
C ALA A 226 2.55 17.77 11.83
N VAL A 227 2.06 18.92 11.35
CA VAL A 227 2.76 20.22 11.36
C VAL A 227 2.27 21.16 12.47
N CYS A 228 1.14 20.85 13.11
CA CYS A 228 0.57 21.59 14.23
C CYS A 228 0.72 20.80 15.54
N GLN A 229 0.75 21.49 16.69
CA GLN A 229 0.83 20.83 17.99
C GLN A 229 -0.36 19.90 18.23
N GLU A 230 -1.55 20.30 17.76
CA GLU A 230 -2.78 19.53 17.86
C GLU A 230 -2.75 18.23 17.04
N ASP A 231 -1.86 18.10 16.05
CA ASP A 231 -1.72 16.87 15.28
C ASP A 231 -1.22 15.71 16.16
N GLN A 232 -0.49 16.00 17.24
CA GLN A 232 0.05 14.99 18.17
C GLN A 232 -1.04 14.16 18.84
N GLY A 233 -2.23 14.73 19.04
CA GLY A 233 -3.35 14.03 19.66
C GLY A 233 -4.18 13.19 18.69
N LEU A 234 -4.03 13.37 17.37
CA LEU A 234 -4.97 12.79 16.40
C LEU A 234 -4.98 11.26 16.42
N ILE A 235 -3.83 10.62 16.61
CA ILE A 235 -3.73 9.16 16.65
C ILE A 235 -4.51 8.61 17.84
N MET A 236 -4.18 9.08 19.06
CA MET A 236 -4.84 8.64 20.29
C MET A 236 -6.34 8.98 20.32
N ASN A 237 -6.72 10.17 19.86
CA ASN A 237 -8.11 10.62 19.85
C ASN A 237 -9.01 9.77 18.94
N ASN A 238 -8.44 9.03 17.99
CA ASN A 238 -9.16 8.14 17.09
C ASN A 238 -8.98 6.66 17.45
N GLY A 239 -8.51 6.36 18.67
CA GLY A 239 -8.34 4.99 19.17
C GLY A 239 -7.22 4.21 18.48
N LEU A 240 -6.34 4.90 17.74
CA LEU A 240 -5.19 4.31 17.08
C LEU A 240 -3.99 4.32 18.04
N ILE A 241 -3.06 3.41 17.79
CA ILE A 241 -1.79 3.29 18.52
C ILE A 241 -0.64 3.44 17.54
N ASP A 242 0.45 4.06 18.00
CA ASP A 242 1.72 4.05 17.28
C ASP A 242 2.37 2.66 17.40
N ALA A 243 3.06 2.22 16.35
CA ALA A 243 3.53 0.84 16.18
C ALA A 243 4.92 0.59 16.75
#